data_AF-A0A3D4TQ70-F1
#
_entry.id   AF-A0A3D4TQ70-F1
#
_cell.length_a   1.000
_cell.length_b   1.000
_cell.length_c   1.000
_cell.angle_alpha   90.00
_cell.angle_beta   90.00
_cell.angle_gamma   90.00
#
_symmetry.space_group_name_H-M   'P 1'
#
loop_
_entity.id
_entity.type
_entity.pdbx_description
1 polymer ?
#
loop_
_entity_poly.entity_id
_entity_poly.type
_entity_poly.pdbx_seq_one_letter_code
_entity_poly.pdbx_strand_id
1 'polypeptide(L)'
;YRRVINRNNRLRRLLELSAPDIIVRNEKRMLQESVDALLDNGRRGRAITGTNKRPLKSLADMIKGKQGRFRQNLLGKRVDYSGRSVIVVGPYLRLHQCGLPKKMALELFKPFVFAKLQRRGLATTIKAAKKLVEREEAEVWDILEEVIREHPVMLNRAPTLHRLGIQAFEPVLIEGKA
;
A
#
# COMPACT_ATOMS: atom_id res chain seq x y z
N TYR A 1 -12.67 16.86 14.98
CA TYR A 1 -14.11 16.86 14.68
C TYR A 1 -15.00 16.88 15.93
N ARG A 2 -15.21 15.76 16.67
CA ARG A 2 -16.14 15.71 17.84
C ARG A 2 -16.00 16.88 18.83
N ARG A 3 -14.77 17.28 19.16
CA ARG A 3 -14.52 18.42 20.07
C ARG A 3 -15.08 19.74 19.53
N VAL A 4 -14.86 20.04 18.24
CA VAL A 4 -15.39 21.25 17.58
C VAL A 4 -16.92 21.24 17.61
N ILE A 5 -17.54 20.11 17.26
CA ILE A 5 -19.00 19.97 17.26
C ILE A 5 -19.57 20.21 18.66
N ASN A 6 -18.99 19.59 19.69
CA ASN A 6 -19.47 19.75 21.07
C ASN A 6 -19.34 21.19 21.57
N ARG A 7 -18.24 21.87 21.25
CA ARG A 7 -18.01 23.29 21.60
C ARG A 7 -18.97 24.22 20.86
N ASN A 8 -19.20 23.98 19.57
CA ASN A 8 -20.13 24.76 18.77
C ASN A 8 -21.57 24.64 19.28
N ASN A 9 -22.01 23.41 19.58
CA ASN A 9 -23.36 23.17 20.12
C ASN A 9 -23.53 23.79 21.52
N ARG A 10 -22.48 23.77 22.36
CA ARG A 10 -22.49 24.43 23.66
C ARG A 10 -22.56 25.95 23.51
N LEU A 11 -21.74 26.54 22.63
CA LEU A 11 -21.77 27.98 22.35
C LEU A 11 -23.16 28.43 21.88
N ARG A 12 -23.78 27.67 20.98
CA ARG A 12 -25.15 27.96 20.51
C ARG A 12 -26.16 28.00 21.66
N ARG A 13 -26.14 27.00 22.56
CA ARG A 13 -27.01 26.98 23.74
C ARG A 13 -26.76 28.16 24.69
N LEU A 14 -25.49 28.56 24.87
CA LEU A 14 -25.16 29.72 25.72
C LEU A 14 -25.70 31.04 25.15
N LEU A 15 -25.73 31.18 23.83
CA LEU A 15 -26.33 32.33 23.15
C LEU A 15 -27.86 32.32 23.28
N GLU A 16 -28.49 31.16 23.10
CA GLU A 16 -29.96 31.00 23.27
C GLU A 16 -30.41 31.33 24.70
N LEU A 17 -29.60 31.01 25.70
CA LEU A 17 -29.86 31.30 27.12
C LEU A 17 -29.43 32.71 27.55
N SER A 18 -28.95 33.55 26.62
CA SER A 18 -28.41 34.90 26.93
C SER A 18 -27.38 34.89 28.06
N ALA A 19 -26.47 33.91 28.04
CA ALA A 19 -25.45 33.76 29.07
C ALA A 19 -24.51 34.99 29.11
N PRO A 20 -23.92 35.31 30.29
CA PRO A 20 -23.00 36.43 30.44
C PRO A 20 -21.84 36.45 29.44
N ASP A 21 -21.45 37.65 28.99
CA ASP A 21 -20.43 37.88 27.97
C ASP A 21 -19.10 37.17 28.25
N ILE A 22 -18.68 37.12 29.51
CA ILE A 22 -17.43 36.47 29.92
C ILE A 22 -17.45 34.97 29.56
N ILE A 23 -18.58 34.30 29.82
CA ILE A 23 -18.75 32.86 29.54
C ILE A 23 -18.77 32.63 28.02
N VAL A 24 -19.50 33.48 27.29
CA VAL A 24 -19.59 33.41 25.82
C VAL A 24 -18.21 33.64 25.18
N ARG A 25 -17.43 34.63 25.65
CA ARG A 25 -16.06 34.89 25.18
C ARG A 25 -15.13 33.70 25.43
N ASN A 26 -15.23 33.08 26.60
CA ASN A 26 -14.41 31.89 26.91
C ASN A 26 -14.79 30.71 26.01
N GLU A 27 -16.08 30.44 25.78
CA GLU A 27 -16.49 29.33 24.91
C GLU A 27 -16.10 29.58 23.44
N LYS A 28 -16.19 30.83 22.96
CA LYS A 28 -15.65 31.24 21.65
C LYS A 28 -14.15 30.96 21.53
N ARG A 29 -13.35 31.29 22.55
CA ARG A 29 -11.91 30.98 22.59
C ARG A 29 -11.67 29.46 22.54
N MET A 30 -12.39 28.68 23.34
CA MET A 30 -12.25 27.21 23.35
C MET A 30 -12.67 26.56 22.02
N LEU A 31 -13.66 27.13 21.33
CA LEU A 31 -14.06 26.71 20.00
C LEU A 31 -12.95 26.99 18.98
N GLN A 32 -12.37 28.20 19.01
CA GLN A 32 -11.23 28.57 18.15
C GLN A 32 -10.05 27.60 18.35
N GLU A 33 -9.63 27.33 19.59
CA GLU A 33 -8.55 26.39 19.89
C GLU A 33 -8.85 24.97 19.39
N SER A 34 -10.12 24.57 19.42
CA SER A 34 -10.55 23.25 18.91
C SER A 34 -10.49 23.18 17.38
N VAL A 35 -10.74 24.29 16.67
CA VAL A 35 -10.60 24.39 15.21
C VAL A 35 -9.13 24.46 14.82
N ASP A 36 -8.32 25.27 15.52
CA ASP A 36 -6.88 25.37 15.30
C ASP A 36 -6.22 24.00 15.42
N ALA A 37 -6.57 23.23 16.46
CA ALA A 37 -6.04 21.88 16.64
C ALA A 37 -6.57 20.85 15.64
N LEU A 38 -7.72 21.09 15.02
CA LEU A 38 -8.22 20.24 13.93
C LEU A 38 -7.41 20.47 12.65
N LEU A 39 -7.10 21.72 12.35
CA LEU A 39 -6.37 22.12 11.15
C LEU A 39 -4.87 21.84 11.26
N ASP A 40 -4.22 22.32 12.32
CA ASP A 40 -2.77 22.17 12.56
C ASP A 40 -2.45 22.13 14.07
N ASN A 41 -2.49 20.91 14.63
CA ASN A 41 -2.35 20.69 16.07
C ASN A 41 -0.93 20.98 16.54
N GLY A 42 -0.80 21.84 17.57
CA GLY A 42 0.50 22.23 18.11
C GLY A 42 1.21 23.36 17.37
N ARG A 43 0.58 23.95 16.33
CA ARG A 43 1.10 25.19 15.72
C ARG A 43 1.03 26.39 16.68
N ARG A 44 -0.03 26.44 17.49
CA ARG A 44 -0.20 27.43 18.56
C ARG A 44 -0.40 26.70 19.88
N GLY A 45 0.50 26.94 20.83
CA GLY A 45 0.44 26.34 22.16
C GLY A 45 0.72 24.84 22.20
N ARG A 46 0.32 24.19 23.31
CA ARG A 46 0.58 22.76 23.55
C ARG A 46 -0.36 21.89 22.71
N ALA A 47 0.22 20.94 21.98
CA ALA A 47 -0.55 19.99 21.18
C ALA A 47 -1.55 19.21 22.04
N ILE A 48 -2.76 19.07 21.53
CA ILE A 48 -3.81 18.28 22.17
C ILE A 48 -3.44 16.80 22.07
N THR A 49 -3.40 16.13 23.22
CA THR A 49 -3.08 14.71 23.33
C THR A 49 -4.34 13.85 23.49
N GLY A 50 -4.28 12.62 22.97
CA GLY A 50 -5.27 11.58 23.25
C GLY A 50 -5.04 10.91 24.61
N THR A 51 -5.79 9.85 24.88
CA THR A 51 -5.69 9.03 26.10
C THR A 51 -4.28 8.50 26.34
N ASN A 52 -3.58 8.11 25.28
CA ASN A 52 -2.23 7.55 25.36
C ASN A 52 -1.14 8.62 25.45
N LYS A 53 -1.47 9.86 25.84
CA LYS A 53 -0.59 11.05 25.86
C LYS A 53 0.09 11.40 24.53
N ARG A 54 -0.24 10.70 23.44
CA ARG A 54 0.25 11.00 22.09
C ARG A 54 -0.52 12.18 21.50
N PRO A 55 0.16 13.14 20.83
CA PRO A 55 -0.52 14.23 20.14
C PRO A 55 -1.42 13.67 19.03
N LEU A 56 -2.62 14.22 18.93
CA LEU A 56 -3.55 13.86 17.85
C LEU A 56 -3.02 14.40 16.52
N LYS A 57 -3.13 13.62 15.44
CA LYS A 57 -2.79 14.09 14.09
C LYS A 57 -3.87 15.03 13.57
N SER A 58 -3.45 16.21 13.13
CA SER A 58 -4.30 17.21 12.45
C SER A 58 -4.40 16.96 10.95
N LEU A 59 -5.25 17.73 10.26
CA LEU A 59 -5.35 17.68 8.81
C LEU A 59 -4.03 18.03 8.12
N ALA A 60 -3.30 19.03 8.62
CA ALA A 60 -1.97 19.37 8.12
C ALA A 60 -0.99 18.20 8.28
N ASP A 61 -0.99 17.51 9.43
CA ASP A 61 -0.14 16.33 9.70
C ASP A 61 -0.43 15.15 8.79
N MET A 62 -1.67 15.00 8.33
CA MET A 62 -2.04 13.96 7.37
C MET A 62 -1.38 14.20 6.02
N ILE A 63 -1.08 15.45 5.67
CA ILE A 63 -0.54 15.83 4.37
C ILE A 63 0.99 15.91 4.41
N LYS A 64 1.55 16.50 5.46
CA LYS A 64 2.99 16.79 5.59
C LYS A 64 3.81 15.62 6.14
N GLY A 65 5.12 15.66 5.91
CA GLY A 65 6.09 14.72 6.47
C GLY A 65 6.23 13.39 5.71
N LYS A 66 7.11 12.51 6.21
CA LYS A 66 7.43 11.21 5.58
C LYS A 66 6.24 10.25 5.56
N GLN A 67 5.40 10.29 6.60
CA GLN A 67 4.18 9.49 6.74
C GLN A 67 2.93 10.26 6.27
N GLY A 68 3.12 11.40 5.58
CA GLY A 68 2.04 12.19 5.01
C GLY A 68 1.58 11.62 3.67
N ARG A 69 0.37 11.98 3.24
CA ARG A 69 -0.26 11.47 2.02
C ARG A 69 0.59 11.64 0.77
N PHE A 70 1.24 12.79 0.59
CA PHE A 70 2.06 13.04 -0.60
C PHE A 70 3.21 12.02 -0.73
N ARG A 71 4.00 11.84 0.33
CA ARG A 71 5.19 10.99 0.26
C ARG A 71 4.87 9.50 0.34
N GLN A 72 3.88 9.12 1.14
CA GLN A 72 3.59 7.70 1.39
C GLN A 72 2.58 7.10 0.43
N ASN A 73 1.66 7.90 -0.13
CA ASN A 73 0.54 7.37 -0.90
C ASN A 73 0.48 7.90 -2.34
N LEU A 74 1.10 9.05 -2.64
CA LEU A 74 1.11 9.59 -4.00
C LEU A 74 2.40 9.21 -4.74
N LEU A 75 3.56 9.46 -4.14
CA LEU A 75 4.86 9.17 -4.77
C LEU A 75 5.27 7.69 -4.70
N GLY A 76 4.82 6.98 -3.68
CA GLY A 76 5.01 5.54 -3.54
C GLY A 76 3.67 4.87 -3.28
N LYS A 77 3.43 3.73 -3.93
CA LYS A 77 2.23 2.91 -3.72
C LYS A 77 2.63 1.45 -3.64
N ARG A 78 1.80 0.67 -2.93
CA ARG A 78 1.84 -0.79 -3.07
C ARG A 78 1.29 -1.15 -4.44
N VAL A 79 1.90 -2.14 -5.07
CA VAL A 79 1.57 -2.57 -6.43
C VAL A 79 1.26 -4.06 -6.41
N ASP A 80 0.24 -4.46 -7.16
CA ASP A 80 -0.07 -5.87 -7.42
C ASP A 80 0.96 -6.47 -8.39
N TYR A 81 0.90 -7.79 -8.58
CA TYR A 81 1.87 -8.53 -9.42
C TYR A 81 3.33 -8.29 -9.01
N SER A 82 3.58 -8.25 -7.70
CA SER A 82 4.91 -8.06 -7.12
C SER A 82 5.24 -9.13 -6.08
N GLY A 83 6.52 -9.44 -5.93
CA GLY A 83 7.03 -10.44 -5.00
C GLY A 83 8.35 -10.02 -4.37
N ARG A 84 8.76 -10.72 -3.31
CA ARG A 84 10.08 -10.57 -2.67
C ARG A 84 10.56 -11.92 -2.19
N SER A 85 11.81 -12.25 -2.48
CA SER A 85 12.52 -13.37 -1.86
C SER A 85 13.95 -13.01 -1.49
N VAL A 86 14.64 -13.95 -0.86
CA VAL A 86 16.10 -13.91 -0.64
C VAL A 86 16.79 -14.13 -1.98
N ILE A 87 17.91 -13.45 -2.21
CA ILE A 87 18.74 -13.62 -3.41
C ILE A 87 19.85 -14.63 -3.13
N VAL A 88 20.05 -15.57 -4.04
CA VAL A 88 21.14 -16.56 -4.02
C VAL A 88 21.91 -16.45 -5.33
N VAL A 89 23.20 -16.83 -5.30
CA VAL A 89 24.06 -16.81 -6.50
C VAL A 89 23.68 -17.95 -7.45
N GLY A 90 23.37 -17.61 -8.70
CA GLY A 90 23.15 -18.56 -9.80
C GLY A 90 24.26 -18.46 -10.83
N PRO A 91 25.43 -19.12 -10.63
CA PRO A 91 26.63 -18.91 -11.46
C PRO A 91 26.47 -19.39 -12.91
N TYR A 92 25.44 -20.19 -13.20
CA TYR A 92 25.12 -20.74 -14.52
C TYR A 92 24.21 -19.83 -15.37
N LEU A 93 23.69 -18.74 -14.81
CA LEU A 93 22.79 -17.82 -15.50
C LEU A 93 23.55 -16.85 -16.39
N ARG A 94 22.96 -16.49 -17.54
CA ARG A 94 23.48 -15.43 -18.41
C ARG A 94 23.17 -14.05 -17.83
N LEU A 95 23.88 -13.02 -18.29
CA LEU A 95 23.72 -11.64 -17.78
C LEU A 95 22.29 -11.08 -17.87
N HIS A 96 21.51 -11.52 -18.86
CA HIS A 96 20.12 -11.09 -19.06
C HIS A 96 19.10 -11.95 -18.30
N GLN A 97 19.53 -12.98 -17.56
CA GLN A 97 18.65 -13.96 -16.93
C GLN A 97 18.62 -13.83 -15.40
N CYS A 98 17.50 -14.22 -14.81
CA CYS A 98 17.38 -14.41 -13.37
C CYS A 98 16.63 -15.69 -13.02
N GLY A 99 17.02 -16.37 -11.95
CA GLY A 99 16.24 -17.47 -11.40
C GLY A 99 14.98 -16.96 -10.71
N LEU A 100 13.82 -17.53 -11.04
CA LEU A 100 12.54 -17.22 -10.41
C LEU A 100 11.92 -18.52 -9.85
N PRO A 101 11.69 -18.62 -8.54
CA PRO A 101 11.05 -19.79 -7.95
C PRO A 101 9.69 -20.09 -8.57
N LYS A 102 9.46 -21.35 -8.96
CA LYS A 102 8.23 -21.82 -9.63
C LYS A 102 6.94 -21.32 -8.96
N LYS A 103 6.83 -21.42 -7.64
CA LYS A 103 5.64 -20.97 -6.89
C LYS A 103 5.43 -19.46 -6.96
N MET A 104 6.52 -18.68 -6.96
CA MET A 104 6.44 -17.23 -7.10
C MET A 104 6.02 -16.85 -8.52
N ALA A 105 6.60 -17.49 -9.53
CA ALA A 105 6.22 -17.30 -10.93
C ALA A 105 4.73 -17.62 -11.14
N LEU A 106 4.24 -18.73 -10.60
CA LEU A 106 2.84 -19.14 -10.74
C LEU A 106 1.86 -18.09 -10.16
N GLU A 107 2.20 -17.47 -9.02
CA GLU A 107 1.37 -16.41 -8.45
C GLU A 107 1.46 -15.09 -9.23
N LEU A 108 2.64 -14.70 -9.70
CA LEU A 108 2.83 -13.47 -10.47
C LEU A 108 2.13 -13.53 -11.83
N PHE A 109 2.20 -14.69 -12.50
CA PHE A 109 1.68 -14.88 -13.86
C PHE A 109 0.29 -15.53 -13.91
N LYS A 110 -0.38 -15.66 -12.75
CA LYS A 110 -1.67 -16.36 -12.61
C LYS A 110 -2.74 -15.98 -13.66
N PRO A 111 -2.98 -14.69 -13.98
CA PRO A 111 -3.97 -14.33 -14.99
C PRO A 111 -3.61 -14.81 -16.39
N PHE A 112 -2.32 -14.82 -16.73
CA PHE A 112 -1.83 -15.28 -18.04
C PHE A 112 -1.96 -16.80 -18.17
N VAL A 113 -1.64 -17.53 -17.09
CA VAL A 113 -1.84 -18.98 -17.01
C VAL A 113 -3.32 -19.34 -17.17
N PHE A 114 -4.24 -18.63 -16.49
CA PHE A 114 -5.68 -18.84 -16.66
C PHE A 114 -6.13 -18.62 -18.12
N ALA A 115 -5.69 -17.54 -18.75
CA ALA A 115 -6.03 -17.24 -20.14
C ALA A 115 -5.53 -18.33 -21.11
N LYS A 116 -4.32 -18.85 -20.88
CA LYS A 116 -3.75 -19.94 -21.70
C LYS A 116 -4.46 -21.28 -21.48
N LEU A 117 -4.79 -21.64 -20.23
CA LEU A 117 -5.58 -22.84 -19.91
C LEU A 117 -6.93 -22.84 -20.63
N GLN A 118 -7.61 -21.69 -20.68
CA GLN A 118 -8.86 -21.57 -21.40
C GLN A 118 -8.68 -21.67 -22.92
N ARG A 119 -7.67 -20.99 -23.48
CA ARG A 119 -7.39 -21.02 -24.93
C ARG A 119 -7.02 -22.42 -25.43
N ARG A 120 -6.34 -23.23 -24.62
CA ARG A 120 -6.00 -24.62 -24.96
C ARG A 120 -7.15 -25.60 -24.73
N GLY A 121 -8.30 -25.14 -24.22
CA GLY A 121 -9.46 -26.00 -23.93
C GLY A 121 -9.31 -26.87 -22.67
N LEU A 122 -8.23 -26.71 -21.91
CA LEU A 122 -7.96 -27.47 -20.67
C LEU A 122 -8.87 -27.01 -19.51
N ALA A 123 -9.34 -25.77 -19.57
CA ALA A 123 -10.34 -25.25 -18.64
C ALA A 123 -11.48 -24.55 -19.38
N THR A 124 -12.71 -24.98 -19.11
CA THR A 124 -13.91 -24.34 -19.70
C THR A 124 -14.24 -22.99 -19.07
N THR A 125 -13.88 -22.78 -17.80
CA THR A 125 -14.17 -21.54 -17.04
C THR A 125 -12.96 -21.09 -16.22
N ILE A 126 -12.92 -19.80 -15.85
CA ILE A 126 -11.87 -19.25 -14.96
C ILE A 126 -11.88 -19.98 -13.60
N LYS A 127 -13.06 -20.39 -13.10
CA LYS A 127 -13.16 -21.16 -11.85
C LYS A 127 -12.53 -22.55 -11.98
N ALA A 128 -12.70 -23.22 -13.12
CA ALA A 128 -12.04 -24.48 -13.40
C ALA A 128 -10.51 -24.28 -13.50
N ALA A 129 -10.05 -23.28 -14.25
CA ALA A 129 -8.63 -22.95 -14.37
C ALA A 129 -7.98 -22.65 -13.00
N LYS A 130 -8.69 -21.91 -12.13
CA LYS A 130 -8.23 -21.66 -10.76
C LYS A 130 -8.04 -22.94 -9.96
N LYS A 131 -8.97 -23.91 -10.05
CA LYS A 131 -8.83 -25.21 -9.38
C LYS A 131 -7.64 -26.03 -9.92
N LEU A 132 -7.39 -26.01 -11.23
CA LEU A 132 -6.22 -26.69 -11.82
C LEU A 132 -4.91 -26.10 -11.30
N VAL A 133 -4.82 -24.77 -11.25
CA VAL A 133 -3.64 -24.06 -10.71
C VAL A 133 -3.45 -24.33 -9.21
N GLU A 134 -4.52 -24.35 -8.42
CA GLU A 134 -4.45 -24.67 -6.98
C GLU A 134 -4.03 -26.12 -6.70
N ARG A 135 -4.28 -27.03 -7.64
CA ARG A 135 -3.85 -28.44 -7.58
C ARG A 135 -2.42 -28.67 -8.09
N GLU A 136 -1.77 -27.64 -8.63
CA GLU A 136 -0.41 -27.72 -9.19
C GLU A 136 -0.27 -28.84 -10.25
N GLU A 137 -1.30 -29.05 -11.08
CA GLU A 137 -1.30 -30.10 -12.13
C GLU A 137 -0.16 -29.91 -13.14
N ALA A 138 0.33 -31.01 -13.73
CA ALA A 138 1.51 -31.01 -14.61
C ALA A 138 1.42 -29.99 -15.76
N GLU A 139 0.26 -29.91 -16.41
CA GLU A 139 0.00 -29.00 -17.54
C GLU A 139 0.16 -27.52 -17.18
N VAL A 140 -0.04 -27.16 -15.90
CA VAL A 140 0.12 -25.80 -15.41
C VAL A 140 1.58 -25.36 -15.50
N TRP A 141 2.52 -26.28 -15.24
CA TRP A 141 3.95 -25.99 -15.30
C TRP A 141 4.43 -25.78 -16.74
N ASP A 142 3.95 -26.59 -17.68
CA ASP A 142 4.26 -26.43 -19.11
C ASP A 142 3.72 -25.11 -19.66
N ILE A 143 2.49 -24.73 -19.26
CA ILE A 143 1.90 -23.44 -19.62
C ILE A 143 2.65 -22.28 -18.97
N LEU A 144 3.08 -22.45 -17.71
CA LEU A 144 3.86 -21.42 -17.03
C LEU A 144 5.18 -21.17 -17.76
N GLU A 145 5.89 -22.22 -18.19
CA GLU A 145 7.13 -22.09 -18.95
C GLU A 145 6.92 -21.40 -20.31
N GLU A 146 5.78 -21.66 -20.97
CA GLU A 146 5.41 -20.92 -22.18
C GLU A 146 5.13 -19.44 -21.90
N VAL A 147 4.40 -19.14 -20.82
CA VAL A 147 3.95 -17.78 -20.47
C VAL A 147 5.11 -16.85 -20.11
N ILE A 148 6.15 -17.39 -19.47
CA ILE A 148 7.30 -16.60 -19.00
C ILE A 148 8.34 -16.34 -20.10
N ARG A 149 8.32 -17.13 -21.17
CA ARG A 149 9.30 -17.02 -22.27
C ARG A 149 9.19 -15.64 -22.91
N GLU A 150 10.32 -14.95 -23.05
CA GLU A 150 10.38 -13.57 -23.56
C GLU A 150 9.51 -12.56 -22.79
N HIS A 151 9.14 -12.87 -21.53
CA HIS A 151 8.36 -11.99 -20.66
C HIS A 151 9.24 -11.47 -19.51
N PRO A 152 9.93 -10.33 -19.68
CA PRO A 152 10.89 -9.85 -18.71
C PRO A 152 10.23 -9.45 -17.38
N VAL A 153 10.95 -9.69 -16.28
CA VAL A 153 10.58 -9.27 -14.92
C VAL A 153 11.53 -8.20 -14.41
N MET A 154 11.03 -7.31 -13.55
CA MET A 154 11.84 -6.24 -12.95
C MET A 154 12.33 -6.66 -11.57
N LEU A 155 13.65 -6.71 -11.38
CA LEU A 155 14.27 -6.92 -10.07
C LEU A 155 14.71 -5.58 -9.47
N ASN A 156 14.51 -5.42 -8.16
CA ASN A 156 14.88 -4.22 -7.41
C ASN A 156 15.42 -4.58 -6.02
N ARG A 157 16.47 -3.88 -5.58
CA ARG A 157 17.02 -3.97 -4.21
C ARG A 157 17.01 -2.61 -3.52
N ALA A 158 16.34 -2.54 -2.39
CA ALA A 158 16.36 -1.34 -1.55
C ALA A 158 17.69 -1.24 -0.76
N PRO A 159 18.28 -0.04 -0.59
CA PRO A 159 17.85 1.25 -1.14
C PRO A 159 18.23 1.45 -2.62
N THR A 160 17.32 2.01 -3.41
CA THR A 160 17.55 2.33 -4.84
C THR A 160 18.20 3.71 -4.96
N LEU A 161 19.53 3.77 -5.15
CA LEU A 161 20.30 5.03 -5.22
C LEU A 161 20.35 5.65 -6.62
N HIS A 162 20.31 4.81 -7.65
CA HIS A 162 20.41 5.22 -9.05
C HIS A 162 19.59 4.27 -9.92
N ARG A 163 19.43 4.61 -11.21
CA ARG A 163 18.62 3.85 -12.17
C ARG A 163 18.99 2.36 -12.26
N LEU A 164 20.26 1.99 -12.10
CA LEU A 164 20.71 0.59 -12.18
C LEU A 164 20.28 -0.27 -10.97
N GLY A 165 19.66 0.31 -9.93
CA GLY A 165 19.10 -0.46 -8.82
C GLY A 165 17.81 -1.20 -9.19
N ILE A 166 17.25 -0.93 -10.36
CA ILE A 166 16.14 -1.65 -10.96
C ILE A 166 16.56 -2.09 -12.37
N GLN A 167 16.47 -3.39 -12.65
CA GLN A 167 16.87 -3.96 -13.93
C GLN A 167 15.86 -5.02 -14.38
N ALA A 168 15.73 -5.18 -15.70
CA ALA A 168 14.89 -6.18 -16.32
C ALA A 168 15.69 -7.45 -16.64
N PHE A 169 15.11 -8.61 -16.37
CA PHE A 169 15.73 -9.91 -16.66
C PHE A 169 14.69 -10.88 -17.23
N GLU A 170 15.15 -11.83 -18.04
CA GLU A 170 14.36 -12.97 -18.47
C GLU A 170 14.30 -14.01 -17.33
N PRO A 171 13.10 -14.39 -16.86
CA PRO A 171 12.96 -15.35 -15.78
C PRO A 171 13.24 -16.78 -16.25
N VAL A 172 14.08 -17.49 -15.50
CA VAL A 172 14.33 -18.93 -15.63
C VAL A 172 13.69 -19.62 -14.42
N LEU A 173 12.81 -20.60 -14.66
CA LEU A 173 12.17 -21.32 -13.55
C LEU A 173 13.19 -22.15 -12.78
N ILE A 174 13.23 -21.94 -11.47
CA ILE A 174 14.07 -22.73 -10.55
C ILE A 174 13.20 -23.41 -9.49
N GLU A 175 13.72 -24.53 -8.99
CA GLU A 175 13.17 -25.18 -7.80
C GLU A 175 13.56 -24.41 -6.53
N GLY A 176 12.83 -24.66 -5.45
CA GLY A 176 13.07 -24.04 -4.15
C GLY A 176 12.32 -22.72 -3.95
N LYS A 177 12.86 -21.86 -3.07
CA LYS A 177 12.24 -20.59 -2.65
C LYS A 177 13.14 -19.37 -2.86
N ALA A 178 14.39 -19.55 -3.25
CA ALA A 178 15.40 -18.51 -3.44
C ALA A 178 16.30 -18.88 -4.62
#